data_AF-A0A9P3E7S4-F1
#
_entry.id   AF-A0A9P3E7S4-F1
#
_cell.length_a   1.000
_cell.length_b   1.000
_cell.length_c   1.000
_cell.angle_alpha   90.00
_cell.angle_beta   90.00
_cell.angle_gamma   90.00
#
_symmetry.space_group_name_H-M   'P 1'
#
loop_
_entity.id
_entity.type
_entity.pdbx_description
1 polymer ?
#
loop_
_entity_poly.entity_id
_entity_poly.type
_entity_poly.pdbx_seq_one_letter_code
_entity_poly.pdbx_strand_id
1 'polypeptide(L)'
;MPRTPLPSSAKDYTPAGLDRKNIVDVRSEPDTELARYRILSPKAGVRVSPLSLGSMSLGDQWTGWMGGKLSPNESEKLLDAFYEAGGNFIDSANNYQDEQSEMIIGEWMEKRGVRDEIVLATKYTAYSMYRKEGRQKGVGVNYMGNHVSDSLKKLRTSYIDILYVHWWDYTTSVEEVMLGLNDLVREC
;
A
#
# COMPACT_ATOMS: atom_id res chain seq x y z
N MET A 1 17.83 16.80 27.18
CA MET A 1 18.86 15.81 27.56
C MET A 1 19.71 15.53 26.33
N PRO A 2 21.06 15.55 26.41
CA PRO A 2 21.88 15.13 25.29
C PRO A 2 21.64 13.63 25.03
N ARG A 3 21.22 13.28 23.81
CA ARG A 3 21.02 11.88 23.41
C ARG A 3 22.40 11.21 23.31
N THR A 4 22.54 10.05 23.94
CA THR A 4 23.74 9.21 23.80
C THR A 4 23.99 8.94 22.31
N PRO A 5 25.22 9.15 21.80
CA PRO A 5 25.54 8.86 20.40
C PRO A 5 25.27 7.38 20.12
N LEU A 6 24.52 7.09 19.05
CA LEU A 6 24.38 5.72 18.56
C LEU A 6 25.72 5.28 17.95
N PRO A 7 26.15 4.02 18.15
CA PRO A 7 27.38 3.51 17.59
C PRO A 7 27.35 3.57 16.06
N SER A 8 28.48 3.96 15.45
CA SER A 8 28.63 4.13 14.01
C SER A 8 28.68 2.83 13.21
N SER A 9 28.75 1.67 13.88
CA SER A 9 28.78 0.36 13.25
C SER A 9 28.15 -0.71 14.13
N ALA A 10 27.46 -1.68 13.50
CA ALA A 10 26.94 -2.87 14.18
C ALA A 10 28.06 -3.70 14.85
N LYS A 11 29.32 -3.56 14.41
CA LYS A 11 30.48 -4.22 15.05
C LYS A 11 30.77 -3.68 16.46
N ASP A 12 30.38 -2.44 16.72
CA ASP A 12 30.60 -1.76 18.00
C ASP A 12 29.40 -1.96 18.95
N TYR A 13 28.34 -2.65 18.49
CA TYR A 13 27.19 -3.02 19.28
C TYR A 13 27.33 -4.48 19.73
N THR A 14 27.72 -4.69 20.99
CA THR A 14 27.64 -6.01 21.63
C THR A 14 26.50 -5.98 22.63
N PRO A 15 25.30 -6.49 22.30
CA PRO A 15 24.25 -6.63 23.30
C PRO A 15 24.73 -7.62 24.36
N ALA A 16 24.76 -7.18 25.62
CA ALA A 16 25.15 -8.03 26.73
C ALA A 16 24.17 -9.21 26.83
N GLY A 17 24.67 -10.44 26.72
CA GLY A 17 23.91 -11.66 27.04
C GLY A 17 23.52 -12.59 25.89
N LEU A 18 23.99 -12.40 24.65
CA LEU A 18 23.67 -13.32 23.55
C LEU A 18 24.66 -14.50 23.46
N ASP A 19 24.20 -15.69 23.88
CA ASP A 19 24.85 -16.97 23.58
C ASP A 19 24.85 -17.20 22.07
N ARG A 20 26.04 -17.24 21.47
CA ARG A 20 26.27 -17.34 20.01
C ARG A 20 25.90 -18.71 19.42
N LYS A 21 25.36 -19.64 20.22
CA LYS A 21 25.11 -21.03 19.79
C LYS A 21 23.93 -21.24 18.85
N ASN A 22 23.05 -20.25 18.67
CA ASN A 22 21.85 -20.37 17.82
C ASN A 22 21.80 -19.29 16.72
N ILE A 23 22.91 -19.00 16.05
CA ILE A 23 22.99 -17.95 15.01
C ILE A 23 22.28 -18.34 13.70
N VAL A 24 21.89 -19.60 13.55
CA VAL A 24 21.11 -20.05 12.38
C VAL A 24 19.86 -20.73 12.89
N ASP A 25 18.85 -19.93 13.22
CA ASP A 25 17.49 -20.43 13.19
C ASP A 25 17.19 -20.81 11.74
N VAL A 26 17.26 -22.11 11.45
CA VAL A 26 16.88 -22.67 10.15
C VAL A 26 15.39 -22.39 10.05
N ARG A 27 15.04 -21.26 9.39
CA ARG A 27 13.68 -20.73 9.18
C ARG A 27 12.63 -21.78 9.53
N SER A 28 12.07 -21.68 10.75
CA SER A 28 10.93 -22.48 11.13
C SER A 28 9.89 -22.39 10.01
N GLU A 29 9.20 -23.50 9.75
CA GLU A 29 8.09 -23.43 8.80
C GLU A 29 7.13 -22.33 9.24
N PRO A 30 6.63 -21.52 8.29
CA PRO A 30 5.71 -20.45 8.62
C PRO A 30 4.45 -21.05 9.26
N ASP A 31 3.93 -20.36 10.26
CA ASP A 31 2.77 -20.81 11.05
C ASP A 31 1.50 -20.96 10.20
N THR A 32 1.45 -20.31 9.03
CA THR A 32 0.33 -20.36 8.11
C THR A 32 0.80 -20.47 6.65
N GLU A 33 -0.09 -20.92 5.78
CA GLU A 33 0.15 -20.90 4.33
C GLU A 33 0.27 -19.48 3.77
N LEU A 34 -0.42 -18.50 4.37
CA LEU A 34 -0.38 -17.11 3.92
C LEU A 34 0.97 -16.43 4.23
N ALA A 35 1.66 -16.87 5.29
CA ALA A 35 3.03 -16.45 5.62
C ALA A 35 4.12 -17.07 4.72
N ARG A 36 3.77 -17.95 3.76
CA ARG A 36 4.72 -18.49 2.76
C ARG A 36 4.98 -17.49 1.63
N TYR A 37 5.78 -16.46 1.92
CA TYR A 37 6.07 -15.38 0.97
C TYR A 37 6.79 -15.83 -0.30
N ARG A 38 6.42 -15.21 -1.42
CA ARG A 38 6.96 -15.47 -2.76
C ARG A 38 7.51 -14.20 -3.37
N ILE A 39 8.53 -14.33 -4.23
CA ILE A 39 9.03 -13.21 -5.01
C ILE A 39 7.98 -12.88 -6.08
N LEU A 40 7.51 -11.63 -6.10
CA LEU A 40 6.44 -11.18 -6.98
C LEU A 40 6.82 -11.26 -8.46
N SER A 41 8.09 -10.98 -8.79
CA SER A 41 8.59 -11.04 -10.16
C SER A 41 10.05 -11.50 -10.18
N PRO A 42 10.50 -12.31 -11.17
CA PRO A 42 11.91 -12.67 -11.33
C PRO A 42 12.86 -11.46 -11.44
N LYS A 43 12.32 -10.28 -11.76
CA LYS A 43 13.08 -9.03 -11.92
C LYS A 43 12.85 -8.02 -10.78
N ALA A 44 11.99 -8.32 -9.80
CA ALA A 44 11.71 -7.43 -8.67
C ALA A 44 11.72 -8.22 -7.36
N GLY A 45 12.59 -7.83 -6.43
CA GLY A 45 12.81 -8.51 -5.15
C GLY A 45 11.69 -8.34 -4.10
N VAL A 46 10.51 -7.87 -4.51
CA VAL A 46 9.33 -7.69 -3.65
C VAL A 46 8.80 -9.05 -3.23
N ARG A 47 8.61 -9.26 -1.92
CA ARG A 47 8.10 -10.51 -1.35
C ARG A 47 6.68 -10.32 -0.87
N VAL A 48 5.76 -11.11 -1.43
CA VAL A 48 4.32 -11.00 -1.17
C VAL A 48 3.77 -12.32 -0.64
N SER A 49 2.70 -12.25 0.15
CA SER A 49 1.85 -13.38 0.52
C SER A 49 1.27 -14.02 -0.75
N PRO A 50 1.00 -15.34 -0.74
CA PRO A 50 0.47 -16.04 -1.91
C PRO A 50 -0.91 -15.54 -2.34
N LEU A 51 -1.61 -14.83 -1.46
CA LEU A 51 -2.85 -14.11 -1.75
C LEU A 51 -2.66 -12.62 -1.46
N SER A 52 -3.23 -11.79 -2.34
CA SER A 52 -3.38 -10.35 -2.13
C SER A 52 -4.78 -10.06 -1.59
N LEU A 53 -4.88 -9.18 -0.60
CA LEU A 53 -6.16 -8.68 -0.11
C LEU A 53 -6.59 -7.49 -0.97
N GLY A 54 -7.65 -7.67 -1.78
CA GLY A 54 -8.29 -6.56 -2.48
C GLY A 54 -9.14 -5.72 -1.53
N SER A 55 -8.99 -4.41 -1.58
CA SER A 55 -9.63 -3.49 -0.61
C SER A 55 -10.89 -2.77 -1.11
N MET A 56 -11.46 -3.21 -2.25
CA MET A 56 -12.62 -2.59 -2.88
C MET A 56 -13.85 -2.51 -1.95
N SER A 57 -13.95 -3.40 -0.97
CA SER A 57 -15.04 -3.44 0.02
C SER A 57 -14.73 -2.72 1.33
N LEU A 58 -13.53 -2.17 1.52
CA LEU A 58 -13.16 -1.48 2.76
C LEU A 58 -13.77 -0.08 2.78
N GLY A 59 -14.90 0.08 3.47
CA GLY A 59 -15.68 1.29 3.47
C GLY A 59 -17.16 1.07 3.14
N ASP A 60 -17.95 2.11 3.37
CA ASP A 60 -19.40 2.10 3.36
C ASP A 60 -20.04 3.21 2.50
N GLN A 61 -19.24 3.89 1.67
CA GLN A 61 -19.72 5.01 0.85
C GLN A 61 -20.46 4.55 -0.41
N TRP A 62 -20.09 3.41 -1.01
CA TRP A 62 -20.77 2.94 -2.21
C TRP A 62 -22.16 2.37 -1.87
N THR A 63 -23.16 2.80 -2.64
CA THR A 63 -24.55 2.33 -2.53
C THR A 63 -24.96 1.71 -3.88
N GLY A 64 -25.10 0.37 -3.95
CA GLY A 64 -25.55 -0.32 -5.18
C GLY A 64 -24.79 -1.60 -5.53
N TRP A 65 -24.74 -1.93 -6.83
CA TRP A 65 -24.18 -3.19 -7.39
C TRP A 65 -22.63 -3.22 -7.37
N MET A 66 -21.93 -2.09 -7.31
CA MET A 66 -20.47 -2.12 -7.29
C MET A 66 -19.92 -2.49 -5.90
N GLY A 67 -19.57 -3.78 -5.73
CA GLY A 67 -18.79 -4.29 -4.61
C GLY A 67 -19.59 -4.49 -3.31
N GLY A 68 -19.06 -5.35 -2.44
CA GLY A 68 -19.50 -5.42 -1.04
C GLY A 68 -19.06 -4.16 -0.28
N LYS A 69 -19.64 -3.94 0.90
CA LYS A 69 -19.25 -2.86 1.81
C LYS A 69 -18.96 -3.41 3.19
N LEU A 70 -18.02 -2.79 3.89
CA LEU A 70 -17.69 -3.05 5.28
C LEU A 70 -17.65 -1.71 6.00
N SER A 71 -18.25 -1.63 7.17
CA SER A 71 -18.03 -0.46 8.02
C SER A 71 -16.53 -0.29 8.30
N PRO A 72 -16.07 0.91 8.68
CA PRO A 72 -14.66 1.13 9.03
C PRO A 72 -14.14 0.14 10.09
N ASN A 73 -14.97 -0.23 11.07
CA ASN A 73 -14.61 -1.20 12.11
C ASN A 73 -14.49 -2.64 11.56
N GLU A 74 -15.41 -3.07 10.70
CA GLU A 74 -15.30 -4.38 10.04
C GLU A 74 -14.11 -4.44 9.08
N SER A 75 -13.78 -3.30 8.45
CA SER A 75 -12.61 -3.16 7.58
C SER A 75 -11.31 -3.34 8.37
N GLU A 76 -11.16 -2.68 9.52
CA GLU A 76 -10.00 -2.88 10.42
C GLU A 76 -9.91 -4.34 10.88
N LYS A 77 -11.02 -4.97 11.26
CA LYS A 77 -11.01 -6.39 11.66
C LYS A 77 -10.57 -7.33 10.55
N LEU A 78 -10.99 -7.07 9.31
CA LEU A 78 -10.56 -7.86 8.16
C LEU A 78 -9.06 -7.68 7.89
N LEU A 79 -8.56 -6.44 7.99
CA LEU A 79 -7.14 -6.14 7.84
C LEU A 79 -6.30 -6.80 8.94
N ASP A 80 -6.73 -6.69 10.20
CA ASP A 80 -6.09 -7.35 11.35
C ASP A 80 -6.05 -8.87 11.13
N ALA A 81 -7.17 -9.50 10.75
CA ALA A 81 -7.22 -10.94 10.51
C ALA A 81 -6.32 -11.40 9.34
N PHE A 82 -6.25 -10.62 8.26
CA PHE A 82 -5.36 -10.91 7.13
C PHE A 82 -3.90 -10.81 7.54
N TYR A 83 -3.54 -9.75 8.26
CA TYR A 83 -2.18 -9.51 8.73
C TYR A 83 -1.71 -10.54 9.78
N GLU A 84 -2.55 -10.85 10.77
CA GLU A 84 -2.30 -11.86 11.79
C GLU A 84 -2.13 -13.26 11.19
N ALA A 85 -2.81 -13.54 10.08
CA ALA A 85 -2.62 -14.76 9.32
C ALA A 85 -1.33 -14.76 8.48
N GLY A 86 -0.52 -13.69 8.49
CA GLY A 86 0.72 -13.57 7.72
C GLY A 86 0.55 -12.97 6.32
N GLY A 87 -0.59 -12.33 6.05
CA GLY A 87 -0.83 -11.60 4.81
C GLY A 87 -0.10 -10.26 4.81
N ASN A 88 0.56 -9.94 3.70
CA ASN A 88 1.33 -8.68 3.60
C ASN A 88 1.06 -7.89 2.32
N PHE A 89 0.21 -8.37 1.42
CA PHE A 89 -0.04 -7.69 0.15
C PHE A 89 -1.47 -7.14 0.10
N ILE A 90 -1.60 -5.81 0.11
CA ILE A 90 -2.87 -5.09 0.03
C ILE A 90 -2.96 -4.36 -1.31
N ASP A 91 -4.04 -4.61 -2.06
CA ASP A 91 -4.34 -3.97 -3.34
C ASP A 91 -5.53 -3.02 -3.20
N SER A 92 -5.28 -1.72 -3.41
CA SER A 92 -6.26 -0.64 -3.32
C SER A 92 -6.41 0.11 -4.65
N ALA A 93 -7.23 1.16 -4.67
CA ALA A 93 -7.32 2.12 -5.77
C ALA A 93 -7.81 3.48 -5.24
N ASN A 94 -7.43 4.56 -5.92
CA ASN A 94 -7.75 5.93 -5.54
C ASN A 94 -9.25 6.21 -5.36
N ASN A 95 -10.13 5.45 -6.01
CA ASN A 95 -11.58 5.66 -6.04
C ASN A 95 -12.40 4.65 -5.23
N TYR A 96 -11.79 3.60 -4.65
CA TYR A 96 -12.53 2.57 -3.91
C TYR A 96 -13.27 3.17 -2.72
N GLN A 97 -14.57 2.83 -2.60
CA GLN A 97 -15.50 3.35 -1.58
C GLN A 97 -15.52 4.88 -1.51
N ASP A 98 -15.62 5.56 -2.65
CA ASP A 98 -15.57 7.04 -2.75
C ASP A 98 -14.35 7.59 -2.01
N GLU A 99 -13.19 6.96 -2.26
CA GLU A 99 -11.88 7.28 -1.68
C GLU A 99 -11.65 6.84 -0.22
N GLN A 100 -12.69 6.32 0.46
CA GLN A 100 -12.61 5.93 1.87
C GLN A 100 -11.67 4.75 2.13
N SER A 101 -11.52 3.83 1.16
CA SER A 101 -10.70 2.62 1.32
C SER A 101 -9.23 2.94 1.63
N GLU A 102 -8.62 3.88 0.89
CA GLU A 102 -7.25 4.33 1.15
C GLU A 102 -7.10 5.02 2.51
N MET A 103 -8.12 5.77 2.96
CA MET A 103 -8.11 6.41 4.27
C MET A 103 -8.14 5.38 5.40
N ILE A 104 -8.95 4.33 5.26
CA ILE A 104 -9.05 3.23 6.23
C ILE A 104 -7.72 2.47 6.30
N ILE A 105 -7.14 2.10 5.16
CA ILE A 105 -5.86 1.37 5.12
C ILE A 105 -4.75 2.23 5.73
N GLY A 106 -4.68 3.52 5.39
CA GLY A 106 -3.67 4.43 5.92
C GLY A 106 -3.76 4.58 7.44
N GLU A 107 -4.96 4.78 7.96
CA GLU A 107 -5.19 4.85 9.40
C GLU A 107 -4.88 3.54 10.13
N TRP A 108 -5.25 2.40 9.53
CA TRP A 108 -4.96 1.08 10.07
C TRP A 108 -3.43 0.83 10.16
N MET A 109 -2.69 1.05 9.08
CA MET A 109 -1.23 0.87 9.06
C MET A 109 -0.54 1.77 10.08
N GLU A 110 -0.94 3.04 10.16
CA GLU A 110 -0.39 4.02 11.12
C GLU A 110 -0.65 3.59 12.57
N LYS A 111 -1.89 3.18 12.90
CA LYS A 111 -2.26 2.72 14.25
C LYS A 111 -1.48 1.48 14.69
N ARG A 112 -1.19 0.56 13.77
CA ARG A 112 -0.48 -0.70 14.07
C ARG A 112 1.04 -0.57 13.94
N GLY A 113 1.53 0.47 13.25
CA GLY A 113 2.95 0.67 13.00
C GLY A 113 3.55 -0.37 12.05
N VAL A 114 2.77 -0.83 11.07
CA VAL A 114 3.12 -1.98 10.19
C VAL A 114 3.38 -1.59 8.74
N ARG A 115 3.48 -0.28 8.42
CA ARG A 115 3.57 0.18 7.03
C ARG A 115 4.73 -0.47 6.27
N ASP A 116 5.88 -0.63 6.91
CA ASP A 116 7.09 -1.24 6.36
C ASP A 116 7.03 -2.78 6.25
N GLU A 117 5.99 -3.40 6.79
CA GLU A 117 5.71 -4.84 6.67
C GLU A 117 4.71 -5.15 5.55
N ILE A 118 4.03 -4.13 5.02
CA ILE A 118 2.99 -4.26 3.99
C ILE A 118 3.52 -3.85 2.62
N VAL A 119 3.36 -4.74 1.64
CA VAL A 119 3.42 -4.40 0.21
C VAL A 119 2.09 -3.74 -0.17
N LEU A 120 2.14 -2.44 -0.42
CA LEU A 120 0.96 -1.64 -0.71
C LEU A 120 0.88 -1.30 -2.19
N ALA A 121 -0.15 -1.81 -2.86
CA ALA A 121 -0.51 -1.40 -4.19
C ALA A 121 -1.67 -0.41 -4.18
N THR A 122 -1.61 0.61 -5.05
CA THR A 122 -2.78 1.42 -5.41
C THR A 122 -2.80 1.70 -6.91
N LYS A 123 -3.90 2.28 -7.37
CA LYS A 123 -4.13 2.59 -8.77
C LYS A 123 -4.59 4.04 -8.88
N TYR A 124 -4.12 4.72 -9.91
CA TYR A 124 -4.60 6.05 -10.29
C TYR A 124 -5.38 5.95 -11.62
N THR A 125 -5.89 7.06 -12.15
CA THR A 125 -6.74 7.20 -13.38
C THR A 125 -8.23 6.92 -13.22
N ALA A 126 -8.66 6.24 -12.15
CA ALA A 126 -10.09 6.16 -11.90
C ALA A 126 -10.60 7.53 -11.47
N TYR A 127 -11.43 8.13 -12.33
CA TYR A 127 -12.08 9.39 -12.05
C TYR A 127 -12.91 9.24 -10.78
N SER A 128 -12.72 10.17 -9.83
CA SER A 128 -13.89 10.63 -9.11
C SER A 128 -14.77 11.29 -10.17
N MET A 129 -15.82 10.59 -10.60
CA MET A 129 -16.86 11.09 -11.54
C MET A 129 -17.43 12.43 -11.07
N TYR A 130 -17.13 12.80 -9.82
CA TYR A 130 -17.44 14.04 -9.17
C TYR A 130 -16.15 14.69 -8.69
N ARG A 131 -15.58 15.61 -9.47
CA ARG A 131 -15.09 16.84 -8.83
C ARG A 131 -16.31 17.46 -8.16
N LYS A 132 -16.60 17.05 -6.91
CA LYS A 132 -17.67 17.63 -6.08
C LYS A 132 -17.38 19.13 -5.91
N GLU A 133 -16.10 19.50 -5.95
CA GLU A 133 -15.60 20.86 -5.81
C GLU A 133 -14.73 21.26 -7.02
N GLY A 134 -15.27 22.17 -7.84
CA GLY A 134 -14.58 22.74 -8.99
C GLY A 134 -15.48 23.78 -9.65
N ARG A 135 -14.88 24.84 -10.24
CA ARG A 135 -15.65 25.93 -10.88
C ARG A 135 -16.48 25.47 -12.07
N GLN A 136 -16.12 24.35 -12.69
CA GLN A 136 -16.84 23.76 -13.82
C GLN A 136 -17.06 22.27 -13.56
N LYS A 137 -18.32 21.86 -13.55
CA LYS A 137 -18.70 20.43 -13.51
C LYS A 137 -18.24 19.77 -14.80
N GLY A 138 -17.66 18.57 -14.71
CA GLY A 138 -17.28 17.76 -15.87
C GLY A 138 -15.94 18.12 -16.55
N VAL A 139 -15.14 19.03 -16.00
CA VAL A 139 -13.79 19.28 -16.51
C VAL A 139 -12.83 18.20 -15.99
N GLY A 140 -12.65 17.16 -16.80
CA GLY A 140 -11.61 16.15 -16.65
C GLY A 140 -10.37 16.52 -17.45
N VAL A 141 -9.46 17.29 -16.87
CA VAL A 141 -8.10 17.40 -17.44
C VAL A 141 -7.43 16.05 -17.19
N ASN A 142 -6.56 15.57 -18.09
CA ASN A 142 -5.77 14.36 -17.83
C ASN A 142 -4.88 14.59 -16.59
N TYR A 143 -5.37 14.13 -15.44
CA TYR A 143 -4.81 14.37 -14.12
C TYR A 143 -3.89 13.22 -13.67
N MET A 144 -3.00 12.75 -14.55
CA MET A 144 -2.08 11.66 -14.18
C MET A 144 -1.27 11.99 -12.91
N GLY A 145 -0.85 13.25 -12.73
CA GLY A 145 -0.03 13.67 -11.58
C GLY A 145 -0.79 13.98 -10.28
N ASN A 146 -2.06 14.40 -10.32
CA ASN A 146 -2.74 14.90 -9.11
C ASN A 146 -3.20 13.79 -8.15
N HIS A 147 -3.40 12.57 -8.64
CA HIS A 147 -3.97 11.51 -7.81
C HIS A 147 -2.95 10.77 -6.92
N VAL A 148 -1.67 10.71 -7.30
CA VAL A 148 -0.67 9.98 -6.52
C VAL A 148 -0.38 10.68 -5.18
N SER A 149 -0.19 12.00 -5.19
CA SER A 149 0.00 12.79 -3.96
C SER A 149 -1.21 12.68 -3.02
N ASP A 150 -2.42 12.67 -3.56
CA ASP A 150 -3.64 12.55 -2.75
C ASP A 150 -3.82 11.13 -2.19
N SER A 151 -3.48 10.09 -2.96
CA SER A 151 -3.41 8.72 -2.45
C SER A 151 -2.39 8.59 -1.33
N LEU A 152 -1.18 9.16 -1.47
CA LEU A 152 -0.15 9.14 -0.42
C LEU A 152 -0.63 9.80 0.88
N LYS A 153 -1.35 10.94 0.78
CA LYS A 153 -1.96 11.60 1.95
C LYS A 153 -3.01 10.73 2.63
N LYS A 154 -3.92 10.12 1.85
CA LYS A 154 -4.98 9.24 2.38
C LYS A 154 -4.40 7.99 3.02
N LEU A 155 -3.41 7.37 2.37
CA LEU A 155 -2.66 6.21 2.84
C LEU A 155 -1.68 6.54 3.97
N ARG A 156 -1.51 7.82 4.32
CA ARG A 156 -0.62 8.31 5.39
C ARG A 156 0.80 7.76 5.28
N THR A 157 1.33 7.73 4.06
CA THR A 157 2.67 7.18 3.78
C THR A 157 3.41 8.02 2.75
N SER A 158 4.73 7.92 2.74
CA SER A 158 5.58 8.65 1.78
C SER A 158 5.88 7.85 0.51
N TYR A 159 5.47 6.58 0.43
CA TYR A 159 5.77 5.72 -0.72
C TYR A 159 4.66 4.70 -0.99
N ILE A 160 4.57 4.27 -2.24
CA ILE A 160 3.70 3.18 -2.71
C ILE A 160 4.61 2.11 -3.31
N ASP A 161 4.42 0.84 -2.92
CA ASP A 161 5.26 -0.26 -3.40
C ASP A 161 4.97 -0.60 -4.87
N ILE A 162 3.70 -0.53 -5.27
CA ILE A 162 3.25 -0.80 -6.64
C ILE A 162 2.17 0.20 -7.04
N LEU A 163 2.42 0.98 -8.09
CA LEU A 163 1.43 1.89 -8.67
C LEU A 163 0.95 1.33 -10.02
N TYR A 164 -0.37 1.16 -10.17
CA TYR A 164 -0.98 0.73 -11.42
C TYR A 164 -1.71 1.88 -12.15
N VAL A 165 -1.66 1.85 -13.48
CA VAL A 165 -2.64 2.54 -14.32
C VAL A 165 -3.95 1.75 -14.23
N HIS A 166 -4.97 2.30 -13.57
CA HIS A 166 -6.23 1.57 -13.35
C HIS A 166 -7.00 1.35 -14.66
N TRP A 167 -7.22 2.43 -15.41
CA TRP A 167 -7.88 2.44 -16.70
C TRP A 167 -7.14 3.36 -17.66
N TRP A 168 -6.76 2.83 -18.81
CA TRP A 168 -6.22 3.63 -19.89
C TRP A 168 -7.34 4.01 -20.87
N ASP A 169 -7.56 5.30 -21.03
CA ASP A 169 -8.63 5.86 -21.86
C ASP A 169 -8.22 6.14 -23.32
N TYR A 170 -6.97 5.77 -23.68
CA TYR A 170 -6.36 5.96 -25.00
C TYR A 170 -6.25 7.43 -25.46
N THR A 171 -6.49 8.42 -24.58
CA THR A 171 -6.32 9.84 -24.92
C THR A 171 -4.87 10.30 -24.84
N THR A 172 -4.03 9.53 -24.15
CA THR A 172 -2.60 9.77 -23.97
C THR A 172 -1.79 8.62 -24.60
N SER A 173 -0.70 8.96 -25.29
CA SER A 173 0.21 7.97 -25.89
C SER A 173 0.84 7.06 -24.83
N VAL A 174 1.23 5.85 -25.23
CA VAL A 174 1.91 4.90 -24.32
C VAL A 174 3.22 5.50 -23.83
N GLU A 175 3.97 6.15 -24.73
CA GLU A 175 5.26 6.77 -24.44
C GLU A 175 5.14 7.82 -23.34
N GLU A 176 4.13 8.70 -23.44
CA GLU A 176 3.89 9.74 -22.43
C GLU A 176 3.47 9.15 -21.07
N VAL A 177 2.59 8.15 -21.05
CA VAL A 177 2.21 7.45 -19.81
C VAL A 177 3.43 6.79 -19.15
N MET A 178 4.23 6.06 -19.93
CA MET A 178 5.38 5.33 -19.41
C MET A 178 6.51 6.27 -18.95
N LEU A 179 6.71 7.41 -19.63
CA LEU A 179 7.64 8.45 -19.16
C LEU A 179 7.17 9.05 -17.83
N GLY A 180 5.89 9.40 -17.71
CA GLY A 180 5.33 9.91 -16.46
C GLY A 180 5.47 8.93 -15.29
N LEU A 181 5.22 7.63 -15.53
CA LEU A 181 5.44 6.58 -14.51
C LEU A 181 6.92 6.45 -14.12
N ASN A 182 7.83 6.51 -15.09
CA ASN A 182 9.27 6.48 -14.82
C ASN A 182 9.71 7.71 -13.99
N ASP A 183 9.19 8.89 -14.29
CA ASP A 183 9.56 10.11 -13.58
C ASP A 183 9.08 10.07 -12.13
N LEU A 184 7.86 9.59 -11.87
CA LEU A 184 7.35 9.35 -10.51
C LEU A 184 8.26 8.42 -9.68
N VAL A 185 8.79 7.36 -10.28
CA VAL A 185 9.73 6.44 -9.60
C VAL A 185 11.05 7.13 -9.26
N ARG A 186 11.48 8.11 -10.07
CA ARG A 186 12.75 8.84 -9.86
C ARG A 186 12.64 10.00 -8.87
N GLU A 187 11.44 10.50 -8.61
CA GLU A 187 11.17 11.60 -7.68
C GLU A 187 11.12 11.15 -6.20
N CYS A 188 11.09 9.84 -5.95
CA CYS A 188 11.06 9.23 -4.61
C CYS A 188 12.45 8.98 -4.03
#